data_AF-X1EYF4-F1
#
_entry.id   AF-X1EYF4-F1
#
_cell.length_a   1.000
_cell.length_b   1.000
_cell.length_c   1.000
_cell.angle_alpha   90.00
_cell.angle_beta   90.00
_cell.angle_gamma   90.00
#
_symmetry.space_group_name_H-M   'P 1'
#
loop_
_entity.id
_entity.type
_entity.pdbx_description
1 polymer ?
#
loop_
_entity_poly.entity_id
_entity_poly.type
_entity_poly.pdbx_seq_one_letter_code
_entity_poly.pdbx_strand_id
1 'polypeptide(L)' 'NIVANTHPERGFFSSIQCGLQALSSTNQVGVFILPLDVPCPQKHVWELLALGLSSFKINVSIPEFNGKKGHPVLLSEDF' A
#
# COMPACT_ATOMS: atom_id res chain seq x y z
N ASN A 1 -13.78 -5.73 -6.44
CA ASN A 1 -14.20 -6.33 -5.17
C ASN A 1 -14.14 -5.28 -4.08
N ILE A 2 -15.18 -5.18 -3.27
CA ILE A 2 -15.23 -4.31 -2.07
C ILE A 2 -15.31 -5.23 -0.87
N VAL A 3 -14.55 -4.93 0.18
CA VAL A 3 -14.51 -5.72 1.42
C VAL A 3 -14.86 -4.78 2.57
N ALA A 4 -15.86 -5.15 3.36
CA ALA A 4 -16.28 -4.37 4.52
C ALA A 4 -15.57 -4.89 5.77
N ASN A 5 -14.82 -4.00 6.44
CA ASN A 5 -14.31 -4.28 7.77
C ASN A 5 -15.48 -4.27 8.78
N THR A 6 -15.79 -5.43 9.36
CA THR A 6 -16.89 -5.59 10.33
C THR A 6 -16.53 -5.12 11.74
N HIS A 7 -15.25 -4.76 11.98
CA HIS A 7 -14.72 -4.32 13.27
C HIS A 7 -13.97 -2.98 13.20
N PRO A 8 -14.55 -1.91 12.64
CA PRO A 8 -13.87 -0.61 12.49
C PRO A 8 -13.54 0.04 13.85
N GLU A 9 -14.23 -0.34 14.93
CA GLU A 9 -13.97 0.12 16.30
C GLU A 9 -12.56 -0.25 16.80
N ARG A 10 -11.88 -1.20 16.16
CA ARG A 10 -10.50 -1.58 16.45
C ARG A 10 -9.46 -0.61 15.87
N GLY A 11 -9.90 0.50 15.26
CA GLY A 11 -9.06 1.55 14.70
C GLY A 11 -8.66 1.29 13.24
N PHE A 12 -8.02 2.28 12.62
CA PHE A 12 -7.73 2.30 11.17
C PHE A 12 -6.93 1.09 10.68
N PHE A 13 -6.05 0.54 11.51
CA PHE A 13 -5.24 -0.61 11.14
C PHE A 13 -6.08 -1.87 10.85
N SER A 14 -7.23 -2.04 11.51
CA SER A 14 -8.13 -3.17 11.27
C SER A 14 -8.68 -3.19 9.83
N SER A 15 -8.88 -2.02 9.22
CA SER A 15 -9.33 -1.92 7.82
C SER A 15 -8.22 -2.34 6.85
N ILE A 16 -6.96 -2.01 7.15
CA ILE A 16 -5.80 -2.46 6.36
C ILE A 16 -5.68 -3.98 6.44
N GLN A 17 -5.76 -4.56 7.65
CA GLN A 17 -5.71 -6.00 7.86
C GLN A 17 -6.84 -6.73 7.10
N CYS A 18 -8.07 -6.20 7.17
CA CYS A 18 -9.22 -6.73 6.44
C CYS A 18 -8.99 -6.75 4.93
N GLY A 19 -8.46 -5.65 4.36
CA GLY A 19 -8.11 -5.58 2.94
C GLY A 19 -7.02 -6.59 2.55
N LEU A 20 -5.93 -6.67 3.32
CA LEU A 20 -4.83 -7.60 3.06
C LEU A 20 -5.27 -9.07 3.12
N GLN A 21 -6.12 -9.44 4.09
CA GLN A 21 -6.67 -10.79 4.17
C GLN A 21 -7.47 -11.16 2.92
N ALA A 22 -8.24 -10.23 2.37
CA ALA A 22 -8.98 -10.49 1.13
C ALA A 22 -8.07 -10.66 -0.10
N LEU A 23 -6.89 -10.02 -0.10
CA LEU A 23 -5.89 -10.16 -1.15
C LEU A 23 -4.98 -11.39 -0.97
N SER A 24 -4.96 -12.02 0.21
CA SER A 24 -4.08 -13.18 0.50
C SER A 24 -4.29 -14.39 -0.43
N SER A 25 -5.46 -14.49 -1.05
CA SER A 25 -5.78 -15.55 -2.03
C SER A 25 -5.25 -15.27 -3.44
N THR A 26 -4.60 -14.12 -3.65
CA THR A 26 -4.08 -13.70 -4.95
C THR A 26 -2.55 -13.72 -4.93
N ASN A 27 -1.94 -14.20 -6.03
CA ASN A 27 -0.49 -14.29 -6.16
C ASN A 27 0.12 -12.90 -6.47
N GLN A 28 0.09 -11.99 -5.50
CA GLN A 28 0.60 -10.62 -5.64
C GLN A 28 1.99 -10.49 -5.02
N VAL A 29 2.89 -9.80 -5.72
CA VAL A 29 4.27 -9.54 -5.25
C VAL A 29 4.36 -8.34 -4.31
N GLY A 30 3.27 -7.59 -4.13
CA GLY A 30 3.18 -6.44 -3.24
C GLY A 30 1.83 -5.72 -3.30
N VAL A 31 1.58 -4.86 -2.31
CA VAL A 31 0.31 -4.13 -2.14
C VAL A 31 0.55 -2.65 -1.89
N PHE A 32 -0.19 -1.80 -2.58
CA PHE A 32 -0.21 -0.36 -2.31
C PHE A 32 -1.23 0.01 -1.24
N ILE A 33 -0.83 0.88 -0.32
CA ILE A 33 -1.69 1.48 0.71
C ILE A 33 -1.78 2.99 0.47
N LEU A 34 -2.98 3.43 0.07
CA LEU A 34 -3.35 4.85 -0.06
C LEU A 34 -4.46 5.18 0.96
N PRO A 35 -4.18 6.01 1.98
CA PRO A 35 -5.22 6.54 2.86
C PRO A 35 -6.24 7.37 2.10
N LEU A 36 -7.50 7.31 2.50
CA LEU A 36 -8.62 7.98 1.80
C LEU A 36 -8.51 9.51 1.83
N ASP A 37 -7.91 10.05 2.89
CA ASP A 37 -7.68 11.47 3.12
C ASP A 37 -6.43 12.02 2.42
N VAL A 38 -5.68 11.18 1.72
CA VAL A 38 -4.53 11.59 0.90
C VAL A 38 -4.94 11.63 -0.58
N PRO A 39 -4.62 12.72 -1.31
CA PRO A 39 -4.90 12.79 -2.74
C PRO A 39 -4.19 11.67 -3.51
N CYS A 40 -4.91 11.05 -4.44
CA CYS A 40 -4.33 10.06 -5.35
C CYS A 40 -3.26 10.73 -6.23
N PRO A 41 -2.00 10.27 -6.22
CA PRO A 41 -0.95 10.89 -7.00
C PRO A 41 -1.04 10.52 -8.48
N GLN A 42 -0.27 11.24 -9.29
CA GLN A 42 -0.14 10.98 -10.72
C GLN A 42 0.45 9.59 -11.00
N LYS A 43 0.11 9.03 -12.17
CA LYS A 43 0.51 7.70 -12.63
C LYS A 43 2.00 7.39 -12.41
N HIS A 44 2.87 8.34 -12.73
CA HIS A 44 4.32 8.15 -12.65
C HIS A 44 4.81 7.80 -11.23
N VAL A 45 4.13 8.26 -10.17
CA VAL A 45 4.50 7.94 -8.78
C VAL A 45 4.30 6.46 -8.52
N TRP A 46 3.19 5.89 -8.96
CA TRP A 46 2.89 4.47 -8.82
C TRP A 46 3.91 3.59 -9.56
N GLU A 47 4.27 4.00 -10.78
CA GLU A 47 5.25 3.29 -11.61
C GLU A 47 6.65 3.31 -10.96
N LEU A 48 7.08 4.45 -10.43
CA LEU A 48 8.37 4.57 -9.73
C LEU A 48 8.44 3.71 -8.47
N LEU A 49 7.35 3.65 -7.69
CA LEU A 49 7.29 2.79 -6.50
C LEU A 49 7.39 1.31 -6.87
N ALA A 50 6.65 0.87 -7.90
CA ALA A 50 6.69 -0.51 -8.40
C ALA A 50 8.08 -0.89 -8.95
N LEU A 51 8.71 0.02 -9.69
CA LEU A 51 10.09 -0.14 -10.17
C LEU A 51 11.05 -0.32 -8.99
N GLY A 52 10.90 0.46 -7.92
CA GLY A 52 11.71 0.34 -6.71
C GLY A 52 11.64 -1.05 -6.07
N LEU A 53 10.42 -1.60 -5.92
CA LEU A 53 10.23 -2.94 -5.36
C LEU A 53 10.93 -4.03 -6.19
N SER A 54 10.74 -3.99 -7.52
CA SER A 54 11.29 -4.98 -8.45
C SER A 54 12.82 -4.93 -8.57
N SER A 55 13.42 -3.74 -8.42
CA SER A 55 14.84 -3.54 -8.70
C SER A 55 15.75 -3.77 -7.49
N PHE A 56 15.25 -3.54 -6.27
CA PHE A 56 16.12 -3.43 -5.10
C PHE A 56 15.89 -4.49 -4.00
N LYS A 57 14.97 -5.45 -4.20
CA LYS A 57 14.59 -6.45 -3.17
C LYS A 57 14.31 -5.79 -1.80
N ILE A 58 13.52 -4.73 -1.81
CA ILE A 58 13.14 -3.97 -0.61
C ILE A 58 11.75 -4.40 -0.11
N ASN A 59 11.54 -4.38 1.20
CA ASN A 59 10.24 -4.71 1.79
C ASN A 59 9.22 -3.56 1.68
N VAL A 60 9.70 -2.31 1.58
CA VAL A 60 8.85 -1.12 1.59
C VAL A 60 9.40 -0.07 0.64
N SER A 61 8.54 0.49 -0.22
CA SER A 61 8.84 1.66 -1.06
C SER A 61 7.90 2.81 -0.70
N ILE A 62 8.47 3.99 -0.38
CA ILE A 62 7.74 5.16 0.13
C ILE A 62 8.07 6.37 -0.75
N PRO A 63 7.07 7.10 -1.27
CA PRO A 63 7.31 8.28 -2.07
C PRO A 63 7.80 9.42 -1.17
N GLU A 64 8.68 10.25 -1.70
CA GLU A 64 9.21 11.43 -1.02
C GLU A 64 9.14 12.66 -1.92
N PHE A 65 8.66 13.78 -1.36
CA PHE A 65 8.66 15.07 -2.02
C PHE A 65 9.18 16.14 -1.05
N ASN A 66 10.21 16.89 -1.46
CA ASN A 66 10.88 17.90 -0.62
C ASN A 66 11.32 17.37 0.76
N GLY A 67 11.92 16.17 0.80
CA GLY A 67 12.41 15.54 2.04
C GLY A 67 11.31 15.01 2.96
N LYS A 68 10.05 15.01 2.50
CA LYS A 68 8.91 14.50 3.27
C LYS A 68 8.34 13.24 2.62
N LYS A 69 8.30 12.16 3.41
CA LYS A 69 7.66 10.90 3.02
C LYS A 69 6.14 11.06 2.95
N GLY A 70 5.51 10.33 2.05
CA GLY A 70 4.06 10.37 1.82
C GLY A 70 3.45 9.03 1.45
N HIS A 71 2.34 9.08 0.71
CA HIS A 71 1.56 7.93 0.24
C HIS A 71 1.34 8.01 -1.28
N PRO A 72 1.05 6.88 -1.95
CA PRO A 72 0.85 5.53 -1.42
C PRO A 72 2.16 4.88 -0.98
N VAL A 73 2.10 4.03 0.05
CA VAL A 73 3.22 3.14 0.41
C VAL A 73 3.04 1.84 -0.34
N LEU A 74 4.11 1.27 -0.88
CA LEU A 74 4.12 -0.07 -1.44
C LEU A 74 4.83 -1.03 -0.49
N LEU A 75 4.14 -2.09 -0.08
CA LEU A 75 4.69 -3.18 0.74
C LEU A 75 4.96 -4.38 -0.17
N SER A 76 6.09 -5.08 0.03
CA SER A 76 6.31 -6.40 -0.57
C SER A 76 5.49 -7.47 0.16
N GLU A 77 5.41 -8.67 -0.42
CA GLU A 77 4.87 -9.85 0.25
C GLU A 77 5.63 -10.22 1.55
N ASP A 78 6.93 -9.89 1.62
CA ASP A 78 7.83 -10.26 2.72
C ASP A 78 7.83 -9.25 3.91
N PHE A 79 6.93 -8.26 3.94
CA PHE A 79 6.83 -7.27 5.03
C PHE A 79 5.98 -7.76 6.19
#